data_AF-A0A2I1CTX3-F1
#
_entry.id   AF-A0A2I1CTX3-F1
#
_cell.length_a   1.000
_cell.length_b   1.000
_cell.length_c   1.000
_cell.angle_alpha   90.00
_cell.angle_beta   90.00
_cell.angle_gamma   90.00
#
_symmetry.space_group_name_H-M   'P 1'
#
loop_
_entity.id
_entity.type
_entity.pdbx_description
1 polymer ?
#
loop_
_entity_poly.entity_id
_entity_poly.type
_entity_poly.pdbx_seq_one_letter_code
_entity_poly.pdbx_strand_id
1 'polypeptide(L)'
;MVPTAMGHVPRLKEHGPGSSGIGDRLTEADRTSPVWNIIPTPTQAFILWQLYCENVAPVIPLLHKPSIYSLLMDSASVGDSLDPVTKSLLLAVCLSAVVTMTPAQCLRDLGASLPSIVRCYRDGLQNALNDAKLWNTRKFTLLQAAALYVTAIRNHTEDPAYVWALLTVIIRRAVKTGLHRDAAALGVSPFEVEMRRRLWWHLCLLDQRASEDQGTCPELLPVPSNVRLPLNVNDDDILPTSTHPIQERIGVTDMTFANIRYESIRAVWDMRRELESRRCFPHTQCRCIDMCSETSARLLWRLHRDYISHFSPEDPLVRWYVGIARVVPKVTFVIHHPFSRDQMADLPLDLLDGFFMTAVEAVEFCRFIETCTLTAKWRWHFRQSSTRWHLLTFLLTELCVRPPCPSVDRAWFAVSAAYREWDLAVAGKEWQTVTALMEHAASIRNSSFEL
;
A
#
# COMPACT_ATOMS: atom_id res chain seq x y z
N MET A 1 -20.83 3.84 68.40
CA MET A 1 -19.85 2.98 69.10
C MET A 1 -19.27 2.03 68.08
N VAL A 2 -18.01 2.26 67.73
CA VAL A 2 -17.18 1.38 66.90
C VAL A 2 -16.54 0.33 67.82
N PRO A 3 -16.35 -0.91 67.37
CA PRO A 3 -15.19 -1.66 67.77
C PRO A 3 -14.28 -1.96 66.57
N THR A 4 -13.04 -1.57 66.78
CA THR A 4 -11.83 -1.76 66.00
C THR A 4 -11.40 -3.24 66.06
N ALA A 5 -11.04 -3.83 64.92
CA ALA A 5 -10.19 -5.01 64.88
C ALA A 5 -9.16 -4.84 63.75
N MET A 6 -7.91 -4.62 64.15
CA MET A 6 -6.75 -4.60 63.26
C MET A 6 -6.43 -6.02 62.79
N GLY A 7 -6.31 -6.21 61.48
CA GLY A 7 -5.61 -7.32 60.85
C GLY A 7 -4.60 -6.76 59.86
N HIS A 8 -3.32 -6.97 60.13
CA HIS A 8 -2.20 -6.59 59.27
C HIS A 8 -2.31 -7.27 57.90
N VAL A 9 -2.45 -6.49 56.82
CA VAL A 9 -2.25 -6.94 55.43
C VAL A 9 -0.92 -6.36 54.93
N PRO A 10 0.00 -7.17 54.36
CA PRO A 10 1.26 -6.65 53.84
C PRO A 10 1.00 -5.74 52.64
N ARG A 11 1.67 -4.59 52.61
CA ARG A 11 1.67 -3.66 51.46
C ARG A 11 2.16 -4.38 50.20
N LEU A 12 1.26 -4.63 49.26
CA LEU A 12 1.60 -4.91 47.87
C LEU A 12 2.29 -3.67 47.30
N LYS A 13 3.55 -3.82 46.88
CA LYS A 13 4.26 -2.80 46.13
C LYS A 13 3.53 -2.58 44.80
N GLU A 14 2.91 -1.42 44.64
CA GLU A 14 2.46 -0.93 43.34
C GLU A 14 3.68 -0.86 42.40
N HIS A 15 3.76 -1.78 41.44
CA HIS A 15 4.57 -1.59 40.25
C HIS A 15 3.74 -0.76 39.28
N GLY A 16 4.07 0.53 39.15
CA GLY A 16 3.55 1.36 38.07
C GLY A 16 3.88 0.74 36.71
N PRO A 17 3.08 1.02 35.67
CA PRO A 17 3.36 0.51 34.34
C PRO A 17 4.67 1.12 33.85
N GLY A 18 5.72 0.31 33.86
CA GLY A 18 6.98 0.64 33.21
C GLY A 18 6.73 0.87 31.73
N SER A 19 7.21 2.01 31.25
CA SER A 19 7.30 2.35 29.83
C SER A 19 8.18 1.32 29.10
N SER A 20 7.58 0.22 28.63
CA SER A 20 8.20 -0.66 27.65
C SER A 20 8.01 -0.05 26.26
N GLY A 21 8.96 0.81 25.88
CA GLY A 21 9.10 1.25 24.49
C GLY A 21 9.31 0.01 23.61
N ILE A 22 8.46 -0.11 22.59
CA ILE A 22 8.46 -1.16 21.58
C ILE A 22 9.82 -1.14 20.88
N GLY A 23 10.68 -2.10 21.21
CA GLY A 23 12.06 -2.15 20.77
C GLY A 23 12.25 -3.09 19.58
N ASP A 24 12.71 -2.53 18.46
CA ASP A 24 13.49 -3.24 17.44
C ASP A 24 14.60 -4.02 18.18
N ARG A 25 14.51 -5.35 18.23
CA ARG A 25 15.55 -6.19 18.86
C ARG A 25 16.78 -6.24 17.94
N LEU A 26 17.64 -5.23 18.07
CA LEU A 26 18.93 -5.19 17.40
C LEU A 26 19.83 -6.32 17.88
N THR A 27 20.44 -7.03 16.93
CA THR A 27 21.46 -8.03 17.24
C THR A 27 22.73 -7.37 17.77
N GLU A 28 23.59 -8.14 18.44
CA GLU A 28 24.87 -7.64 18.95
C GLU A 28 25.78 -7.12 17.82
N ALA A 29 25.62 -7.65 16.60
CA ALA A 29 26.28 -7.19 15.37
C ALA A 29 25.73 -5.84 14.84
N ASP A 30 24.45 -5.52 15.07
CA ASP A 30 23.87 -4.23 14.70
C ASP A 30 24.31 -3.10 15.65
N ARG A 31 24.68 -3.45 16.89
CA ARG A 31 25.20 -2.49 17.88
C ARG A 31 26.66 -2.12 17.64
N THR A 32 27.42 -2.97 16.95
CA THR A 32 28.84 -2.77 16.65
C THR A 32 29.10 -2.24 15.23
N SER A 33 28.04 -2.10 14.42
CA SER A 33 28.13 -1.51 13.07
C SER A 33 28.55 -0.03 13.13
N PRO A 34 29.40 0.43 12.19
CA PRO A 34 29.83 1.83 12.15
C PRO A 34 28.63 2.78 12.02
N VAL A 35 28.70 3.94 12.68
CA VAL A 35 27.64 4.95 12.66
C VAL A 35 27.43 5.42 11.22
N TRP A 36 26.26 5.12 10.67
CA TRP A 36 25.86 5.62 9.35
C TRP A 36 25.70 7.14 9.39
N ASN A 37 26.28 7.84 8.41
CA ASN A 37 26.08 9.28 8.28
C ASN A 37 24.70 9.57 7.68
N ILE A 38 23.95 10.46 8.33
CA ILE A 38 22.60 10.84 7.92
C ILE A 38 22.57 11.52 6.53
N ILE A 39 23.62 12.26 6.17
CA ILE A 39 23.77 12.80 4.81
C ILE A 39 24.63 11.82 3.99
N PRO A 40 24.08 11.24 2.90
CA PRO A 40 24.82 10.30 2.08
C PRO A 40 25.99 10.98 1.37
N THR A 41 27.11 10.27 1.22
CA THR A 41 28.22 10.69 0.34
C THR A 41 27.77 10.69 -1.13
N PRO A 42 28.45 11.38 -2.07
CA PRO A 42 28.07 11.37 -3.48
C PRO A 42 27.89 9.96 -4.07
N THR A 43 28.77 9.02 -3.71
CA THR A 43 28.67 7.62 -4.14
C THR A 43 27.43 6.94 -3.56
N GLN A 44 27.15 7.12 -2.27
CA GLN A 44 25.95 6.57 -1.63
C GLN A 44 24.68 7.19 -2.22
N ALA A 45 24.67 8.51 -2.46
CA ALA A 45 23.54 9.22 -3.06
C ALA A 45 23.23 8.69 -4.46
N PHE A 46 24.26 8.39 -5.27
CA PHE A 46 24.08 7.77 -6.58
C PHE A 46 23.46 6.38 -6.49
N ILE A 47 23.97 5.51 -5.60
CA ILE A 47 23.42 4.16 -5.40
C ILE A 47 21.95 4.23 -4.95
N LEU A 48 21.66 5.07 -3.96
CA LEU A 48 20.31 5.26 -3.44
C LEU A 48 19.35 5.84 -4.49
N TRP A 49 19.85 6.73 -5.34
CA TRP A 49 19.08 7.28 -6.46
C TRP A 49 18.70 6.21 -7.49
N GLN A 50 19.65 5.34 -7.86
CA GLN A 50 19.37 4.24 -8.78
C GLN A 50 18.33 3.29 -8.19
N LEU A 51 18.50 2.90 -6.91
CA LEU A 51 17.53 2.07 -6.20
C LEU A 51 16.15 2.72 -6.14
N TYR A 52 16.06 4.03 -5.88
CA TYR A 52 14.79 4.75 -5.92
C TYR A 52 14.14 4.68 -7.30
N CYS A 53 14.90 4.96 -8.36
CA CYS A 53 14.39 4.95 -9.73
C CYS A 53 13.93 3.56 -10.19
N GLU A 54 14.60 2.50 -9.76
CA GLU A 54 14.32 1.15 -10.21
C GLU A 54 13.25 0.45 -9.36
N ASN A 55 13.26 0.69 -8.04
CA ASN A 55 12.48 -0.09 -7.09
C ASN A 55 11.28 0.68 -6.53
N VAL A 56 11.33 2.02 -6.51
CA VAL A 56 10.32 2.87 -5.84
C VAL A 56 9.50 3.66 -6.83
N ALA A 57 10.13 4.52 -7.65
CA ALA A 57 9.44 5.41 -8.58
C ALA A 57 8.44 4.70 -9.52
N PRO A 58 8.72 3.48 -10.05
CA PRO A 58 7.77 2.81 -10.96
C PRO A 58 6.47 2.37 -10.27
N VAL A 59 6.52 2.11 -8.97
CA VAL A 59 5.34 1.67 -8.19
C VAL A 59 4.72 2.79 -7.35
N ILE A 60 5.50 3.85 -7.08
CA ILE A 60 5.11 5.05 -6.33
C ILE A 60 5.69 6.28 -7.06
N PRO A 61 5.09 6.71 -8.19
CA PRO A 61 5.53 7.89 -8.94
C PRO A 61 5.01 9.18 -8.26
N LEU A 62 5.32 9.34 -6.97
CA LEU A 62 4.85 10.45 -6.12
C LEU A 62 5.65 11.73 -6.36
N LEU A 63 6.92 11.59 -6.73
CA LEU A 63 7.88 12.68 -6.90
C LEU A 63 8.26 12.80 -8.37
N HIS A 64 8.62 14.01 -8.80
CA HIS A 64 9.17 14.27 -10.12
C HIS A 64 10.66 13.92 -10.16
N LYS A 65 11.03 12.84 -10.85
CA LYS A 65 12.39 12.28 -10.86
C LYS A 65 13.49 13.33 -11.14
N PRO A 66 13.42 14.15 -12.23
CA PRO A 66 14.44 15.16 -12.50
C PRO A 66 14.66 16.16 -11.35
N SER A 67 13.58 16.59 -10.68
CA SER A 67 13.69 17.52 -9.54
C SER A 67 14.37 16.89 -8.33
N ILE A 68 14.12 15.60 -8.08
CA ILE A 68 14.75 14.87 -6.97
C ILE A 68 16.21 14.58 -7.25
N TYR A 69 16.56 14.28 -8.50
CA TYR A 69 17.96 14.08 -8.90
C TYR A 69 18.80 15.34 -8.61
N SER A 70 18.34 16.52 -9.04
CA SER A 70 19.03 17.79 -8.75
C SER A 70 19.21 17.97 -7.25
N LEU A 71 18.12 17.78 -6.47
CA LEU A 71 18.15 17.92 -5.02
C LEU A 71 19.17 16.99 -4.36
N LEU A 72 19.23 15.72 -4.78
CA LEU A 72 20.19 14.75 -4.26
C LEU A 72 21.64 15.16 -4.55
N MET A 73 21.94 15.57 -5.78
CA MET A 73 23.29 15.97 -6.17
C MET A 73 23.72 17.26 -5.45
N ASP A 74 22.82 18.25 -5.34
CA ASP A 74 23.09 19.51 -4.64
C ASP A 74 23.29 19.27 -3.14
N SER A 75 22.51 18.37 -2.54
CA SER A 75 22.59 18.07 -1.10
C SER A 75 23.94 17.52 -0.65
N ALA A 76 24.62 16.77 -1.53
CA ALA A 76 25.93 16.21 -1.24
C ALA A 76 27.02 17.29 -1.07
N SER A 77 26.80 18.48 -1.65
CA SER A 77 27.71 19.63 -1.53
C SER A 77 27.40 20.55 -0.34
N VAL A 78 26.13 20.59 0.10
CA VAL A 78 25.64 21.51 1.15
C VAL A 78 25.73 20.90 2.56
N GLY A 79 25.72 19.57 2.67
CA GLY A 79 25.86 18.86 3.94
C GLY A 79 24.70 19.14 4.90
N ASP A 80 25.01 19.45 6.17
CA ASP A 80 24.02 19.68 7.23
C ASP A 80 23.26 21.01 7.13
N SER A 81 23.63 21.89 6.20
CA SER A 81 23.03 23.23 6.06
C SER A 81 21.69 23.25 5.31
N LEU A 82 21.14 22.07 4.98
CA LEU A 82 19.88 21.94 4.25
C LEU A 82 18.70 22.45 5.07
N ASP A 83 17.77 23.15 4.41
CA ASP A 83 16.54 23.52 5.09
C ASP A 83 15.73 22.27 5.49
N PRO A 84 14.94 22.33 6.58
CA PRO A 84 14.26 21.15 7.12
C PRO A 84 13.33 20.44 6.11
N VAL A 85 12.75 21.15 5.15
CA VAL A 85 11.84 20.56 4.16
C VAL A 85 12.63 19.76 3.13
N THR A 86 13.72 20.34 2.61
CA THR A 86 14.62 19.64 1.69
C THR A 86 15.28 18.44 2.35
N LYS A 87 15.74 18.59 3.61
CA LYS A 87 16.27 17.48 4.41
C LYS A 87 15.23 16.36 4.60
N SER A 88 13.97 16.71 4.89
CA SER A 88 12.88 15.73 4.99
C SER A 88 12.68 14.97 3.68
N LEU A 89 12.65 15.66 2.55
CA LEU A 89 12.44 15.01 1.25
C LEU A 89 13.62 14.10 0.86
N LEU A 90 14.85 14.56 1.06
CA LEU A 90 16.07 13.79 0.86
C LEU A 90 16.03 12.48 1.65
N LEU A 91 15.81 12.57 2.97
CA LEU A 91 15.81 11.40 3.84
C LEU A 91 14.65 10.46 3.54
N ALA A 92 13.49 10.97 3.12
CA ALA A 92 12.37 10.14 2.67
C ALA A 92 12.72 9.32 1.41
N VAL A 93 13.40 9.93 0.45
CA VAL A 93 13.89 9.23 -0.76
C VAL A 93 14.93 8.18 -0.38
N CYS A 94 15.94 8.53 0.42
CA CYS A 94 16.97 7.60 0.87
C CYS A 94 16.36 6.41 1.66
N LEU A 95 15.49 6.68 2.63
CA LEU A 95 14.80 5.64 3.39
C LEU A 95 14.00 4.72 2.47
N SER A 96 13.20 5.30 1.56
CA SER A 96 12.37 4.52 0.64
C SER A 96 13.20 3.63 -0.29
N ALA A 97 14.41 4.04 -0.68
CA ALA A 97 15.32 3.21 -1.46
C ALA A 97 15.92 2.08 -0.61
N VAL A 98 16.42 2.39 0.59
CA VAL A 98 17.09 1.40 1.46
C VAL A 98 16.15 0.27 1.86
N VAL A 99 14.89 0.56 2.17
CA VAL A 99 13.92 -0.50 2.57
C VAL A 99 13.62 -1.51 1.46
N THR A 100 14.03 -1.23 0.22
CA THR A 100 13.90 -2.18 -0.91
C THR A 100 15.08 -3.15 -1.02
N MET A 101 16.18 -2.92 -0.30
CA MET A 101 17.39 -3.73 -0.37
C MET A 101 17.28 -5.00 0.47
N THR A 102 17.96 -6.05 0.04
CA THR A 102 18.24 -7.21 0.92
C THR A 102 19.38 -6.86 1.90
N PRO A 103 19.44 -7.51 3.09
CA PRO A 103 20.55 -7.30 4.02
C PRO A 103 21.94 -7.52 3.38
N ALA A 104 22.05 -8.50 2.48
CA ALA A 104 23.28 -8.81 1.76
C ALA A 104 23.66 -7.72 0.74
N GLN A 105 22.70 -7.16 0.00
CA GLN A 105 22.97 -6.02 -0.90
C GLN A 105 23.39 -4.79 -0.10
N CYS A 106 22.68 -4.48 1.00
CA CYS A 106 23.00 -3.34 1.85
C CYS A 106 24.44 -3.37 2.38
N LEU A 107 24.88 -4.53 2.88
CA LEU A 107 26.26 -4.71 3.34
C LEU A 107 27.29 -4.56 2.22
N ARG A 108 27.02 -5.08 1.01
CA ARG A 108 27.96 -4.99 -0.12
C ARG A 108 28.07 -3.58 -0.69
N ASP A 109 26.92 -2.91 -0.89
CA ASP A 109 26.86 -1.67 -1.67
C ASP A 109 27.03 -0.43 -0.79
N LEU A 110 26.60 -0.51 0.48
CA LEU A 110 26.64 0.60 1.44
C LEU A 110 27.63 0.37 2.59
N GLY A 111 28.06 -0.87 2.86
CA GLY A 111 29.06 -1.17 3.89
C GLY A 111 28.54 -1.17 5.33
N ALA A 112 27.22 -1.06 5.54
CA ALA A 112 26.59 -1.07 6.87
C ALA A 112 25.36 -1.97 6.91
N SER A 113 24.94 -2.38 8.12
CA SER A 113 23.78 -3.26 8.27
C SER A 113 22.48 -2.55 7.91
N LEU A 114 21.58 -3.24 7.21
CA LEU A 114 20.27 -2.71 6.80
C LEU A 114 19.48 -2.13 7.99
N PRO A 115 19.35 -2.81 9.15
CA PRO A 115 18.66 -2.25 10.30
C PRO A 115 19.28 -0.93 10.80
N SER A 116 20.61 -0.82 10.77
CA SER A 116 21.31 0.38 11.21
C SER A 116 21.02 1.60 10.32
N ILE A 117 21.07 1.40 8.99
CA ILE A 117 20.78 2.48 8.03
C ILE A 117 19.31 2.88 8.09
N VAL A 118 18.39 1.90 8.11
CA VAL A 118 16.95 2.16 8.20
C VAL A 118 16.61 2.96 9.45
N ARG A 119 17.17 2.58 10.61
CA ARG A 119 16.99 3.34 11.85
C ARG A 119 17.53 4.76 11.74
N CYS A 120 18.75 4.94 11.23
CA CYS A 120 19.36 6.26 11.05
C CYS A 120 18.48 7.19 10.18
N TYR A 121 18.02 6.70 9.02
CA TYR A 121 17.17 7.50 8.15
C TYR A 121 15.76 7.69 8.70
N ARG A 122 15.18 6.71 9.39
CA ARG A 122 13.88 6.82 10.06
C ARG A 122 13.89 7.93 11.12
N ASP A 123 14.85 7.87 12.05
CA ASP A 123 14.96 8.83 13.16
C ASP A 123 15.30 10.23 12.63
N GLY A 124 16.23 10.29 11.67
CA GLY A 124 16.61 11.51 10.97
C GLY A 124 15.43 12.19 10.27
N LEU A 125 14.61 11.41 9.58
CA LEU A 125 13.43 11.90 8.88
C LEU A 125 12.33 12.36 9.83
N GLN A 126 12.08 11.64 10.92
CA GLN A 126 11.14 12.08 11.96
C GLN A 126 11.55 13.43 12.55
N ASN A 127 12.85 13.60 12.87
CA ASN A 127 13.39 14.86 13.36
C ASN A 127 13.24 15.98 12.31
N ALA A 128 13.61 15.73 11.05
CA ALA A 128 13.47 16.72 9.99
C ALA A 128 12.01 17.14 9.74
N LEU A 129 11.05 16.19 9.80
CA LEU A 129 9.63 16.48 9.67
C LEU A 129 9.10 17.34 10.83
N ASN A 130 9.59 17.10 12.05
CA ASN A 130 9.26 17.90 13.23
C ASN A 130 9.86 19.31 13.13
N ASP A 131 11.14 19.43 12.73
CA ASP A 131 11.82 20.71 12.54
C ASP A 131 11.15 21.54 11.44
N ALA A 132 10.69 20.89 10.38
CA ALA A 132 9.91 21.48 9.31
C ALA A 132 8.45 21.81 9.71
N LYS A 133 8.06 21.51 10.96
CA LYS A 133 6.74 21.74 11.54
C LYS A 133 5.63 21.11 10.68
N LEU A 134 5.74 19.81 10.39
CA LEU A 134 4.77 19.03 9.61
C LEU A 134 3.31 19.35 9.97
N TRP A 135 3.01 19.41 11.26
CA TRP A 135 1.66 19.68 11.77
C TRP A 135 1.10 21.06 11.39
N ASN A 136 1.98 22.01 11.04
CA ASN A 136 1.66 23.40 10.70
C ASN A 136 2.01 23.78 9.24
N THR A 137 2.51 22.85 8.43
CA THR A 137 3.02 23.14 7.08
C THR A 137 1.94 23.47 6.05
N ARG A 138 2.21 24.43 5.16
CA ARG A 138 1.39 24.66 3.95
C ARG A 138 2.05 24.11 2.69
N LYS A 139 3.28 23.57 2.80
CA LYS A 139 4.07 23.09 1.67
C LYS A 139 3.69 21.64 1.35
N PHE A 140 3.19 21.38 0.15
CA PHE A 140 2.86 20.02 -0.28
C PHE A 140 4.10 19.11 -0.35
N THR A 141 5.29 19.67 -0.59
CA THR A 141 6.56 18.94 -0.58
C THR A 141 6.84 18.23 0.74
N LEU A 142 6.49 18.86 1.87
CA LEU A 142 6.66 18.21 3.18
C LEU A 142 5.64 17.08 3.38
N LEU A 143 4.43 17.22 2.82
CA LEU A 143 3.43 16.15 2.80
C LEU A 143 3.85 15.00 1.87
N GLN A 144 4.55 15.28 0.76
CA GLN A 144 5.16 14.24 -0.09
C GLN A 144 6.22 13.44 0.69
N ALA A 145 7.11 14.12 1.41
CA ALA A 145 8.10 13.46 2.26
C ALA A 145 7.42 12.59 3.34
N ALA A 146 6.39 13.11 4.01
CA ALA A 146 5.63 12.37 5.01
C ALA A 146 4.85 11.17 4.42
N ALA A 147 4.27 11.31 3.22
CA ALA A 147 3.57 10.22 2.55
C ALA A 147 4.55 9.11 2.11
N LEU A 148 5.73 9.48 1.61
CA LEU A 148 6.79 8.52 1.27
C LEU A 148 7.35 7.84 2.51
N TYR A 149 7.52 8.58 3.61
CA TYR A 149 7.89 8.04 4.92
C TYR A 149 6.94 6.94 5.37
N VAL A 150 5.63 7.25 5.45
CA VAL A 150 4.59 6.29 5.82
C VAL A 150 4.60 5.07 4.89
N THR A 151 4.81 5.27 3.59
CA THR A 151 4.87 4.17 2.63
C THR A 151 6.07 3.25 2.89
N ALA A 152 7.24 3.82 3.21
CA ALA A 152 8.45 3.05 3.51
C ALA A 152 8.31 2.27 4.83
N ILE A 153 7.86 2.91 5.90
CA ILE A 153 7.67 2.23 7.19
C ILE A 153 6.52 1.23 7.15
N ARG A 154 5.45 1.48 6.38
CA ARG A 154 4.36 0.51 6.26
C ARG A 154 4.85 -0.82 5.74
N ASN A 155 5.86 -0.84 4.86
CA ASN A 155 6.39 -2.05 4.25
C ASN A 155 7.61 -2.63 4.99
N HIS A 156 8.05 -2.00 6.08
CA HIS A 156 9.24 -2.39 6.84
C HIS A 156 8.98 -2.60 8.33
N THR A 157 8.01 -1.92 8.92
CA THR A 157 7.68 -1.97 10.35
C THR A 157 6.56 -2.98 10.60
N GLU A 158 6.63 -3.68 11.74
CA GLU A 158 5.65 -4.70 12.15
C GLU A 158 4.41 -4.14 12.87
N ASP A 159 4.27 -2.81 12.96
CA ASP A 159 3.16 -2.15 13.66
C ASP A 159 2.25 -1.36 12.69
N PRO A 160 1.23 -2.01 12.11
CA PRO A 160 0.23 -1.37 11.28
C PRO A 160 -0.58 -0.27 12.00
N ALA A 161 -0.74 -0.34 13.33
CA ALA A 161 -1.52 0.63 14.08
C ALA A 161 -0.77 1.98 14.18
N TYR A 162 0.55 1.94 14.38
CA TYR A 162 1.40 3.13 14.32
C TYR A 162 1.32 3.82 12.95
N VAL A 163 1.42 3.04 11.87
CA VAL A 163 1.34 3.53 10.49
C VAL A 163 -0.01 4.19 10.23
N TRP A 164 -1.10 3.53 10.63
CA TRP A 164 -2.47 4.05 10.48
C TRP A 164 -2.65 5.37 11.24
N ALA A 165 -2.26 5.42 12.52
CA ALA A 165 -2.39 6.62 13.35
C ALA A 165 -1.60 7.81 12.80
N LEU A 166 -0.37 7.58 12.33
CA LEU A 166 0.45 8.62 11.72
C LEU A 166 -0.18 9.12 10.40
N LEU A 167 -0.67 8.21 9.57
CA LEU A 167 -1.32 8.53 8.31
C LEU A 167 -2.57 9.40 8.52
N THR A 168 -3.41 9.09 9.52
CA THR A 168 -4.56 9.91 9.92
C THR A 168 -4.18 11.38 10.12
N VAL A 169 -3.07 11.66 10.82
CA VAL A 169 -2.64 13.05 11.06
C VAL A 169 -2.17 13.72 9.77
N ILE A 170 -1.44 13.00 8.92
CA ILE A 170 -0.98 13.50 7.61
C ILE A 170 -2.16 13.80 6.69
N ILE A 171 -3.15 12.92 6.63
CA ILE A 171 -4.38 13.08 5.85
C ILE A 171 -5.14 14.32 6.31
N ARG A 172 -5.36 14.48 7.62
CA ARG A 172 -6.02 15.67 8.18
C ARG A 172 -5.26 16.94 7.83
N ARG A 173 -3.92 16.89 7.84
CA ARG A 173 -3.09 18.03 7.40
C ARG A 173 -3.27 18.30 5.91
N ALA A 174 -3.27 17.28 5.06
CA ALA A 174 -3.45 17.41 3.61
C ALA A 174 -4.84 17.98 3.25
N VAL A 175 -5.90 17.53 3.94
CA VAL A 175 -7.24 18.10 3.78
C VAL A 175 -7.26 19.57 4.23
N LYS A 176 -6.64 19.89 5.38
CA LYS A 176 -6.56 21.26 5.91
C LYS A 176 -5.80 22.22 4.98
N THR A 177 -4.80 21.75 4.24
CA THR A 177 -4.07 22.56 3.25
C THR A 177 -4.80 22.65 1.90
N GLY A 178 -5.96 22.00 1.75
CA GLY A 178 -6.79 22.07 0.54
C GLY A 178 -6.41 21.07 -0.54
N LEU A 179 -5.67 20.00 -0.22
CA LEU A 179 -5.21 19.04 -1.22
C LEU A 179 -6.35 18.21 -1.86
N HIS A 180 -7.50 18.13 -1.18
CA HIS A 180 -8.75 17.55 -1.68
C HIS A 180 -9.46 18.42 -2.75
N ARG A 181 -8.88 19.57 -3.10
CA ARG A 181 -9.41 20.49 -4.11
C ARG A 181 -8.45 20.58 -5.29
N ASP A 182 -8.93 20.37 -6.50
CA ASP A 182 -8.09 20.44 -7.70
C ASP A 182 -7.52 21.86 -7.86
N ALA A 183 -6.20 21.96 -7.81
CA ALA A 183 -5.49 23.23 -7.85
C ALA A 183 -5.53 23.90 -9.24
N ALA A 184 -5.98 23.20 -10.29
CA ALA A 184 -6.06 23.76 -11.65
C ALA A 184 -6.94 25.02 -11.71
N ALA A 185 -7.99 25.09 -10.89
CA ALA A 185 -8.88 26.26 -10.82
C ALA A 185 -8.29 27.43 -10.00
N LEU A 186 -7.14 27.24 -9.34
CA LEU A 186 -6.55 28.19 -8.40
C LEU A 186 -5.37 28.99 -9.00
N GLY A 187 -5.12 28.88 -10.31
CA GLY A 187 -4.01 29.57 -10.98
C GLY A 187 -2.62 29.05 -10.60
N VAL A 188 -2.54 27.84 -10.06
CA VAL A 188 -1.29 27.14 -9.74
C VAL A 188 -0.65 26.60 -11.03
N SER A 189 0.69 26.53 -11.07
CA SER A 189 1.40 26.04 -12.27
C SER A 189 0.98 24.61 -12.64
N PRO A 190 0.96 24.25 -13.94
CA PRO A 190 0.65 22.88 -14.39
C PRO A 190 1.49 21.81 -13.67
N PHE A 191 2.77 22.10 -13.43
CA PHE A 191 3.67 21.26 -12.65
C PHE A 191 3.14 20.97 -11.25
N GLU A 192 2.84 22.03 -10.48
CA GLU A 192 2.42 21.86 -9.10
C GLU A 192 1.01 21.25 -9.01
N VAL A 193 0.12 21.54 -9.96
CA VAL A 193 -1.18 20.87 -10.07
C VAL A 193 -0.99 19.36 -10.21
N GLU A 194 -0.11 18.91 -11.10
CA GLU A 194 0.16 17.50 -11.33
C GLU A 194 0.78 16.84 -10.09
N MET A 195 1.79 17.48 -9.46
CA MET A 195 2.39 16.95 -8.23
C MET A 195 1.39 16.84 -7.07
N ARG A 196 0.46 17.79 -6.95
CA ARG A 196 -0.61 17.75 -5.93
C ARG A 196 -1.62 16.63 -6.21
N ARG A 197 -1.98 16.38 -7.47
CA ARG A 197 -2.83 15.23 -7.85
C ARG A 197 -2.18 13.91 -7.49
N ARG A 198 -0.90 13.72 -7.84
CA ARG A 198 -0.13 12.52 -7.50
C ARG A 198 -0.12 12.29 -5.98
N LEU A 199 0.14 13.33 -5.19
CA LEU A 199 0.11 13.23 -3.73
C LEU A 199 -1.30 12.89 -3.20
N TRP A 200 -2.34 13.56 -3.68
CA TRP A 200 -3.71 13.31 -3.21
C TRP A 200 -4.13 11.86 -3.45
N TRP A 201 -3.94 11.36 -4.66
CA TRP A 201 -4.34 9.99 -5.01
C TRP A 201 -3.46 8.94 -4.34
N HIS A 202 -2.17 9.22 -4.11
CA HIS A 202 -1.31 8.37 -3.28
C HIS A 202 -1.80 8.31 -1.83
N LEU A 203 -2.22 9.43 -1.23
CA LEU A 203 -2.80 9.43 0.12
C LEU A 203 -4.12 8.65 0.18
N CYS A 204 -4.99 8.78 -0.84
CA CYS A 204 -6.22 7.98 -0.92
C CYS A 204 -5.91 6.48 -0.93
N LEU A 205 -4.92 6.09 -1.74
CA LEU A 205 -4.46 4.72 -1.82
C LEU A 205 -3.87 4.23 -0.50
N LEU A 206 -3.05 5.04 0.18
CA LEU A 206 -2.50 4.68 1.49
C LEU A 206 -3.57 4.53 2.56
N ASP A 207 -4.56 5.45 2.59
CA ASP A 207 -5.67 5.45 3.55
C ASP A 207 -6.47 4.16 3.45
N GLN A 208 -6.82 3.77 2.23
CA GLN A 208 -7.50 2.51 1.95
C GLN A 208 -6.72 1.30 2.50
N ARG A 209 -5.41 1.27 2.30
CA ARG A 209 -4.58 0.13 2.69
C ARG A 209 -4.37 0.07 4.20
N ALA A 210 -4.10 1.21 4.83
CA ALA A 210 -3.98 1.28 6.28
C ALA A 210 -5.30 0.93 6.98
N SER A 211 -6.44 1.37 6.44
CA SER A 211 -7.75 1.01 6.96
C SER A 211 -8.06 -0.48 6.79
N GLU A 212 -7.69 -1.10 5.66
CA GLU A 212 -7.77 -2.56 5.47
C GLU A 212 -6.94 -3.32 6.52
N ASP A 213 -5.71 -2.86 6.80
CA ASP A 213 -4.83 -3.48 7.79
C ASP A 213 -5.40 -3.37 9.23
N GLN A 214 -6.27 -2.40 9.49
CA GLN A 214 -6.92 -2.18 10.79
C GLN A 214 -8.38 -2.66 10.85
N GLY A 215 -8.93 -3.18 9.74
CA GLY A 215 -10.34 -3.54 9.65
C GLY A 215 -11.30 -2.35 9.82
N THR A 216 -10.89 -1.15 9.42
CA THR A 216 -11.68 0.10 9.52
C THR A 216 -12.10 0.64 8.15
N CYS A 217 -12.92 1.69 8.14
CA CYS A 217 -13.26 2.43 6.93
C CYS A 217 -12.17 3.50 6.64
N PRO A 218 -11.81 3.76 5.37
CA PRO A 218 -10.91 4.87 5.01
C PRO A 218 -11.45 6.23 5.45
N GLU A 219 -10.59 7.07 6.04
CA GLU A 219 -10.97 8.40 6.52
C GLU A 219 -11.31 9.39 5.40
N LEU A 220 -10.70 9.21 4.23
CA LEU A 220 -10.89 10.05 3.06
C LEU A 220 -12.12 9.67 2.23
N LEU A 221 -12.69 8.47 2.42
CA LEU A 221 -13.89 8.03 1.71
C LEU A 221 -15.05 9.04 1.79
N PRO A 222 -15.43 9.58 2.97
CA PRO A 222 -16.49 10.58 3.09
C PRO A 222 -16.05 12.00 2.72
N VAL A 223 -14.77 12.26 2.47
CA VAL A 223 -14.26 13.60 2.16
C VAL A 223 -14.61 13.95 0.71
N PRO A 224 -15.41 15.01 0.46
CA PRO A 224 -15.70 15.43 -0.90
C PRO A 224 -14.41 15.94 -1.55
N SER A 225 -14.08 15.39 -2.72
CA SER A 225 -12.91 15.75 -3.50
C SER A 225 -13.28 15.91 -4.96
N ASN A 226 -12.75 16.97 -5.59
CA ASN A 226 -12.89 17.21 -7.02
C ASN A 226 -11.53 17.06 -7.75
N VAL A 227 -10.54 16.47 -7.09
CA VAL A 227 -9.19 16.27 -7.64
C VAL A 227 -9.25 15.28 -8.79
N ARG A 228 -8.88 15.73 -10.00
CA ARG A 228 -8.77 14.84 -11.15
C ARG A 228 -7.65 13.82 -10.96
N LEU A 229 -7.71 12.71 -11.69
CA LEU A 229 -6.60 11.77 -11.73
C LEU A 229 -5.34 12.45 -12.27
N PRO A 230 -4.14 12.00 -11.84
CA PRO A 230 -2.89 12.41 -12.46
C PRO A 230 -2.89 12.09 -13.95
N LEU A 231 -2.20 12.91 -14.74
CA LEU A 231 -2.10 12.68 -16.18
C LEU A 231 -1.25 11.45 -16.48
N ASN A 232 -1.58 10.70 -17.53
CA ASN A 232 -0.73 9.64 -18.06
C ASN A 232 0.46 10.23 -18.84
N VAL A 233 1.55 10.55 -18.14
CA VAL A 233 2.75 11.21 -18.70
C VAL A 233 4.03 10.63 -18.11
N ASN A 234 5.16 10.85 -18.79
CA ASN A 234 6.49 10.61 -18.21
C ASN A 234 6.94 11.84 -17.44
N ASP A 235 7.83 11.66 -16.47
CA ASP A 235 8.38 12.80 -15.74
C ASP A 235 9.16 13.76 -16.64
N ASP A 236 9.87 13.23 -17.65
CA ASP A 236 10.61 14.04 -18.61
C ASP A 236 9.73 14.98 -19.46
N ASP A 237 8.41 14.75 -19.48
CA ASP A 237 7.44 15.61 -20.18
C ASP A 237 7.00 16.81 -19.35
N ILE A 238 7.35 16.84 -18.06
CA ILE A 238 6.88 17.80 -17.09
C ILE A 238 8.03 18.72 -16.68
N LEU A 239 8.01 19.96 -17.14
CA LEU A 239 9.00 20.97 -16.72
C LEU A 239 8.45 21.83 -15.58
N PRO A 240 9.18 22.01 -14.47
CA PRO A 240 8.76 22.88 -13.35
C PRO A 240 8.44 24.32 -13.76
N THR A 241 9.07 24.80 -14.83
CA THR A 241 8.90 26.15 -15.39
C THR A 241 7.82 26.25 -16.46
N SER A 242 7.20 25.13 -16.86
CA SER A 242 6.16 25.13 -17.90
C SER A 242 4.92 25.90 -17.44
N THR A 243 4.48 26.83 -18.29
CA THR A 243 3.21 27.55 -18.15
C THR A 243 2.10 26.96 -19.02
N HIS A 244 2.46 26.09 -19.96
CA HIS A 244 1.53 25.45 -20.88
C HIS A 244 0.90 24.20 -20.26
N PRO A 245 -0.36 23.87 -20.62
CA PRO A 245 -0.97 22.62 -20.20
C PRO A 245 -0.10 21.41 -20.59
N ILE A 246 0.09 20.50 -19.65
CA ILE A 246 0.79 19.24 -19.89
C ILE A 246 -0.11 18.35 -20.76
N GLN A 247 0.43 17.84 -21.87
CA GLN A 247 -0.30 16.96 -22.77
C GLN A 247 -0.17 15.51 -22.31
N GLU A 248 -1.31 14.83 -22.19
CA GLU A 248 -1.36 13.41 -21.85
C GLU A 248 -0.88 12.54 -23.01
N ARG A 249 -0.15 11.47 -22.69
CA ARG A 249 0.32 10.48 -23.67
C ARG A 249 -0.65 9.31 -23.77
N ILE A 250 -0.71 8.74 -24.97
CA ILE A 250 -1.38 7.47 -25.22
C ILE A 250 -0.36 6.36 -25.03
N GLY A 251 -0.74 5.31 -24.29
CA GLY A 251 0.10 4.16 -24.01
C GLY A 251 0.83 4.21 -22.66
N VAL A 252 1.92 3.47 -22.56
CA VAL A 252 2.62 3.24 -21.29
C VAL A 252 3.52 4.40 -20.93
N THR A 253 3.42 4.89 -19.69
CA THR A 253 4.24 5.95 -19.11
C THR A 253 4.64 5.64 -17.68
N ASP A 254 5.49 6.49 -17.08
CA ASP A 254 5.83 6.46 -15.66
C ASP A 254 4.61 6.43 -14.72
N MET A 255 3.49 7.06 -15.14
CA MET A 255 2.27 7.15 -14.35
C MET A 255 1.29 5.99 -14.55
N THR A 256 1.47 5.15 -15.57
CA THR A 256 0.50 4.10 -15.94
C THR A 256 0.18 3.16 -14.77
N PHE A 257 1.20 2.66 -14.07
CA PHE A 257 0.99 1.76 -12.92
C PHE A 257 0.15 2.42 -11.82
N ALA A 258 0.47 3.66 -11.47
CA ALA A 258 -0.22 4.38 -10.41
C ALA A 258 -1.65 4.75 -10.83
N ASN A 259 -1.85 5.19 -12.08
CA ASN A 259 -3.17 5.55 -12.59
C ASN A 259 -4.13 4.37 -12.63
N ILE A 260 -3.67 3.17 -12.99
CA ILE A 260 -4.50 1.95 -12.89
C ILE A 260 -5.02 1.75 -11.45
N ARG A 261 -4.16 1.97 -10.45
CA ARG A 261 -4.52 1.82 -9.03
C ARG A 261 -5.42 2.95 -8.56
N TYR A 262 -5.17 4.19 -8.99
CA TYR A 262 -5.98 5.36 -8.67
C TYR A 262 -7.38 5.27 -9.29
N GLU A 263 -7.50 4.75 -10.51
CA GLU A 263 -8.80 4.45 -11.11
C GLU A 263 -9.55 3.36 -10.37
N SER A 264 -8.84 2.31 -9.95
CA SER A 264 -9.42 1.19 -9.20
C SER A 264 -10.00 1.65 -7.87
N ILE A 265 -9.22 2.38 -7.07
CA ILE A 265 -9.70 2.89 -5.78
C ILE A 265 -10.80 3.93 -5.96
N ARG A 266 -10.73 4.80 -6.97
CA ARG A 266 -11.79 5.75 -7.28
C ARG A 266 -13.12 5.03 -7.53
N ALA A 267 -13.11 4.03 -8.41
CA ALA A 267 -14.32 3.28 -8.76
C ALA A 267 -14.94 2.59 -7.53
N VAL A 268 -14.10 2.05 -6.65
CA VAL A 268 -14.54 1.39 -5.41
C VAL A 268 -15.10 2.39 -4.43
N TRP A 269 -14.47 3.55 -4.26
CA TRP A 269 -14.97 4.59 -3.38
C TRP A 269 -16.26 5.23 -3.90
N ASP A 270 -16.37 5.45 -5.21
CA ASP A 270 -17.61 5.91 -5.86
C ASP A 270 -18.74 4.90 -5.63
N MET A 271 -18.47 3.62 -5.84
CA MET A 271 -19.42 2.54 -5.57
C MET A 271 -19.86 2.53 -4.11
N ARG A 272 -18.91 2.56 -3.16
CA ARG A 272 -19.23 2.52 -1.72
C ARG A 272 -20.09 3.72 -1.30
N ARG A 273 -19.77 4.92 -1.77
CA ARG A 273 -20.60 6.12 -1.51
C ARG A 273 -22.02 5.95 -2.05
N GLU A 274 -22.17 5.37 -3.24
CA GLU A 274 -23.49 5.12 -3.84
C GLU A 274 -24.27 4.02 -3.08
N LEU A 275 -23.60 2.98 -2.59
CA LEU A 275 -24.21 1.95 -1.74
C LEU A 275 -24.69 2.54 -0.40
N GLU A 276 -23.86 3.38 0.22
CA GLU A 276 -24.17 4.09 1.46
C GLU A 276 -25.34 5.07 1.27
N SER A 277 -25.37 5.83 0.17
CA SER A 277 -26.44 6.79 -0.14
C SER A 277 -27.79 6.10 -0.33
N ARG A 278 -27.79 4.91 -0.95
CA ARG A 278 -28.98 4.07 -1.17
C ARG A 278 -29.44 3.32 0.08
N ARG A 279 -28.68 3.38 1.19
CA ARG A 279 -28.92 2.60 2.41
C ARG A 279 -29.12 1.10 2.10
N CYS A 280 -28.41 0.59 1.11
CA CYS A 280 -28.49 -0.83 0.80
C CYS A 280 -27.70 -1.59 1.88
N PHE A 281 -28.43 -2.01 2.91
CA PHE A 281 -27.90 -2.85 3.98
C PHE A 281 -27.88 -4.33 3.55
N PRO A 282 -27.08 -5.16 4.25
CA PRO A 282 -26.93 -6.58 3.93
C PRO A 282 -28.23 -7.42 3.84
N HIS A 283 -29.37 -6.89 4.30
CA HIS A 283 -30.65 -7.62 4.34
C HIS A 283 -31.71 -7.08 3.39
N THR A 284 -31.37 -6.11 2.55
CA THR A 284 -32.30 -5.55 1.56
C THR A 284 -32.04 -6.23 0.21
N GLN A 285 -33.11 -6.71 -0.45
CA GLN A 285 -33.10 -7.27 -1.80
C GLN A 285 -32.76 -6.16 -2.82
N CYS A 286 -31.55 -5.60 -2.73
CA CYS A 286 -31.07 -4.48 -3.52
C CYS A 286 -30.45 -4.98 -4.83
N ARG A 287 -30.76 -4.29 -5.93
CA ARG A 287 -30.03 -4.36 -7.22
C ARG A 287 -28.57 -3.83 -7.14
N CYS A 288 -27.95 -3.88 -5.96
CA CYS A 288 -26.57 -3.43 -5.76
C CYS A 288 -25.57 -4.29 -6.51
N ILE A 289 -25.86 -5.59 -6.61
CA ILE A 289 -25.02 -6.56 -7.30
C ILE A 289 -24.85 -6.19 -8.77
N ASP A 290 -25.95 -5.81 -9.44
CA ASP A 290 -25.92 -5.37 -10.84
C ASP A 290 -25.08 -4.10 -11.00
N MET A 291 -25.26 -3.13 -10.10
CA MET A 291 -24.49 -1.89 -10.09
C MET A 291 -22.99 -2.14 -9.85
N CYS A 292 -22.64 -3.08 -8.97
CA CYS A 292 -21.25 -3.45 -8.70
C CYS A 292 -20.62 -4.13 -9.91
N SER A 293 -21.32 -5.08 -10.52
CA SER A 293 -20.88 -5.76 -11.75
C SER A 293 -20.69 -4.77 -12.90
N GLU A 294 -21.64 -3.84 -13.10
CA GLU A 294 -21.53 -2.81 -14.13
C GLU A 294 -20.36 -1.86 -13.87
N THR A 295 -20.17 -1.42 -12.62
CA THR A 295 -19.06 -0.54 -12.26
C THR A 295 -17.71 -1.22 -12.49
N SER A 296 -17.60 -2.50 -12.12
CA SER A 296 -16.40 -3.32 -12.35
C SER A 296 -16.13 -3.51 -13.85
N ALA A 297 -17.14 -3.90 -14.62
CA ALA A 297 -17.03 -4.08 -16.07
C ALA A 297 -16.60 -2.79 -16.78
N ARG A 298 -17.20 -1.65 -16.40
CA ARG A 298 -16.86 -0.33 -16.94
C ARG A 298 -15.42 0.07 -16.60
N LEU A 299 -14.95 -0.20 -15.39
CA LEU A 299 -13.57 0.05 -15.00
C LEU A 299 -12.61 -0.81 -15.84
N LEU A 300 -12.84 -2.14 -15.90
CA LEU A 300 -12.02 -3.05 -16.69
C LEU A 300 -11.95 -2.65 -18.16
N TRP A 301 -13.07 -2.21 -18.74
CA TRP A 301 -13.12 -1.72 -20.11
C TRP A 301 -12.26 -0.47 -20.30
N ARG A 302 -12.34 0.52 -19.39
CA ARG A 302 -11.50 1.73 -19.46
C ARG A 302 -10.02 1.39 -19.33
N LEU A 303 -9.65 0.58 -18.33
CA LEU A 303 -8.26 0.17 -18.14
C LEU A 303 -7.73 -0.60 -19.36
N HIS A 304 -8.58 -1.42 -19.99
CA HIS A 304 -8.20 -2.13 -21.20
C HIS A 304 -7.96 -1.17 -22.37
N ARG A 305 -8.90 -0.26 -22.60
CA ARG A 305 -8.83 0.74 -23.67
C ARG A 305 -7.61 1.65 -23.51
N ASP A 306 -7.43 2.23 -22.32
CA ASP A 306 -6.50 3.35 -22.08
C ASP A 306 -5.06 2.87 -21.81
N TYR A 307 -4.88 1.62 -21.35
CA TYR A 307 -3.57 1.08 -21.02
C TYR A 307 -3.29 -0.25 -21.74
N ILE A 308 -4.16 -1.27 -21.55
CA ILE A 308 -3.82 -2.63 -21.98
C ILE A 308 -3.66 -2.76 -23.49
N SER A 309 -4.50 -2.07 -24.26
CA SER A 309 -4.48 -2.09 -25.72
C SER A 309 -3.17 -1.59 -26.33
N HIS A 310 -2.39 -0.84 -25.54
CA HIS A 310 -1.13 -0.22 -25.96
C HIS A 310 0.11 -0.97 -25.47
N PHE A 311 -0.03 -2.02 -24.66
CA PHE A 311 1.11 -2.83 -24.23
C PHE A 311 1.70 -3.61 -25.40
N SER A 312 3.01 -3.44 -25.64
CA SER A 312 3.72 -4.24 -26.63
C SER A 312 3.94 -5.66 -26.10
N PRO A 313 3.53 -6.72 -26.82
CA PRO A 313 3.76 -8.11 -26.38
C PRO A 313 5.25 -8.47 -26.22
N GLU A 314 6.15 -7.66 -26.75
CA GLU A 314 7.61 -7.82 -26.63
C GLU A 314 8.17 -7.37 -25.27
N ASP A 315 7.45 -6.53 -24.53
CA ASP A 315 7.92 -6.07 -23.22
C ASP A 315 7.71 -7.18 -22.15
N PRO A 316 8.80 -7.67 -21.52
CA PRO A 316 8.72 -8.74 -20.53
C PRO A 316 7.87 -8.36 -19.29
N LEU A 317 7.61 -7.08 -19.05
CA LEU A 317 6.80 -6.56 -17.96
C LEU A 317 5.31 -6.45 -18.30
N VAL A 318 4.89 -6.66 -19.54
CA VAL A 318 3.48 -6.57 -19.95
C VAL A 318 2.58 -7.50 -19.14
N ARG A 319 3.03 -8.73 -18.87
CA ARG A 319 2.26 -9.66 -18.04
C ARG A 319 2.00 -9.11 -16.64
N TRP A 320 2.96 -8.36 -16.10
CA TRP A 320 2.82 -7.70 -14.81
C TRP A 320 1.76 -6.59 -14.88
N TYR A 321 1.89 -5.64 -15.81
CA TYR A 321 0.94 -4.55 -15.96
C TYR A 321 -0.49 -5.03 -16.27
N VAL A 322 -0.63 -6.00 -17.17
CA VAL A 322 -1.92 -6.61 -17.53
C VAL A 322 -2.53 -7.32 -16.32
N GLY A 323 -1.72 -8.04 -15.56
CA GLY A 323 -2.18 -8.69 -14.35
C GLY A 323 -2.67 -7.68 -13.31
N ILE A 324 -1.96 -6.58 -13.08
CA ILE A 324 -2.41 -5.50 -12.18
C ILE A 324 -3.72 -4.90 -12.66
N ALA A 325 -3.82 -4.53 -13.95
CA ALA A 325 -5.01 -3.92 -14.52
C ALA A 325 -6.24 -4.84 -14.53
N ARG A 326 -6.04 -6.17 -14.53
CA ARG A 326 -7.13 -7.15 -14.53
C ARG A 326 -7.50 -7.64 -13.13
N VAL A 327 -6.51 -7.83 -12.27
CA VAL A 327 -6.68 -8.45 -10.95
C VAL A 327 -7.04 -7.40 -9.91
N VAL A 328 -6.33 -6.26 -9.86
CA VAL A 328 -6.53 -5.27 -8.80
C VAL A 328 -7.97 -4.77 -8.74
N PRO A 329 -8.61 -4.32 -9.85
CA PRO A 329 -10.01 -3.94 -9.83
C PRO A 329 -10.90 -5.01 -9.20
N LYS A 330 -10.84 -6.22 -9.73
CA LYS A 330 -11.75 -7.30 -9.36
C LYS A 330 -11.56 -7.74 -7.90
N VAL A 331 -10.32 -7.79 -7.43
CA VAL A 331 -9.99 -8.10 -6.04
C VAL A 331 -10.47 -7.00 -5.11
N THR A 332 -10.30 -5.74 -5.48
CA THR A 332 -10.83 -4.62 -4.72
C THR A 332 -12.37 -4.67 -4.65
N PHE A 333 -13.06 -5.13 -5.70
CA PHE A 333 -14.51 -5.40 -5.62
C PHE A 333 -14.87 -6.56 -4.69
N VAL A 334 -14.17 -7.70 -4.76
CA VAL A 334 -14.43 -8.87 -3.89
C VAL A 334 -14.18 -8.53 -2.41
N ILE A 335 -13.13 -7.76 -2.11
CA ILE A 335 -12.75 -7.42 -0.73
C ILE A 335 -13.69 -6.36 -0.13
N HIS A 336 -14.12 -5.37 -0.92
CA HIS A 336 -14.94 -4.26 -0.40
C HIS A 336 -16.43 -4.42 -0.63
N HIS A 337 -16.86 -5.59 -1.07
CA HIS A 337 -18.25 -5.99 -1.13
C HIS A 337 -18.43 -7.28 -0.31
N PRO A 338 -18.31 -7.24 1.03
CA PRO A 338 -18.46 -8.42 1.86
C PRO A 338 -19.94 -8.81 1.83
N PHE A 339 -20.30 -9.72 0.93
CA PHE A 339 -21.55 -10.44 1.07
C PHE A 339 -21.48 -11.17 2.42
N SER A 340 -22.51 -11.00 3.25
CA SER A 340 -22.74 -11.96 4.33
C SER A 340 -22.96 -13.34 3.68
N ARG A 341 -22.61 -14.43 4.37
CA ARG A 341 -22.77 -15.79 3.82
C ARG A 341 -24.19 -16.05 3.29
N ASP A 342 -25.18 -15.50 3.96
CA ASP A 342 -26.59 -15.56 3.54
C ASP A 342 -26.83 -14.84 2.21
N GLN A 343 -26.19 -13.69 1.98
CA GLN A 343 -26.28 -12.98 0.70
C GLN A 343 -25.53 -13.69 -0.42
N MET A 344 -24.45 -14.40 -0.10
CA MET A 344 -23.76 -15.23 -1.10
C MET A 344 -24.64 -16.38 -1.55
N ALA A 345 -25.42 -16.99 -0.65
CA ALA A 345 -26.34 -18.07 -1.00
C ALA A 345 -27.45 -17.62 -1.97
N ASP A 346 -27.85 -16.35 -1.91
CA ASP A 346 -28.89 -15.76 -2.77
C ASP A 346 -28.37 -15.28 -4.15
N LEU A 347 -27.05 -15.32 -4.39
CA LEU A 347 -26.47 -14.89 -5.65
C LEU A 347 -26.71 -15.89 -6.79
N PRO A 348 -26.87 -15.42 -8.04
CA PRO A 348 -26.82 -16.31 -9.21
C PRO A 348 -25.50 -17.10 -9.24
N LEU A 349 -25.59 -18.41 -9.51
CA LEU A 349 -24.43 -19.32 -9.52
C LEU A 349 -23.32 -18.84 -10.47
N ASP A 350 -23.66 -18.37 -11.67
CA ASP A 350 -22.68 -17.87 -12.65
C ASP A 350 -21.85 -16.69 -12.10
N LEU A 351 -22.47 -15.85 -11.27
CA LEU A 351 -21.81 -14.69 -10.69
C LEU A 351 -20.88 -15.08 -9.54
N LEU A 352 -21.33 -16.02 -8.68
CA LEU A 352 -20.48 -16.62 -7.65
C LEU A 352 -19.26 -17.30 -8.26
N ASP A 353 -19.45 -18.06 -9.34
CA ASP A 353 -18.38 -18.71 -10.09
C ASP A 353 -17.40 -17.70 -10.68
N GLY A 354 -17.91 -16.57 -11.19
CA GLY A 354 -17.11 -15.45 -11.65
C GLY A 354 -16.21 -14.84 -10.55
N PHE A 355 -16.77 -14.62 -9.35
CA PHE A 355 -15.99 -14.12 -8.20
C PHE A 355 -14.98 -15.15 -7.70
N PHE A 356 -15.36 -16.43 -7.64
CA PHE A 356 -14.48 -17.52 -7.27
C PHE A 356 -13.26 -17.60 -8.21
N MET A 357 -13.48 -17.66 -9.52
CA MET A 357 -12.39 -17.73 -10.50
C MET A 357 -11.52 -16.48 -10.50
N THR A 358 -12.12 -15.32 -10.29
CA THR A 358 -11.40 -14.05 -10.11
C THR A 358 -10.45 -14.11 -8.91
N ALA A 359 -10.91 -14.64 -7.78
CA ALA A 359 -10.09 -14.77 -6.59
C ALA A 359 -8.94 -15.78 -6.79
N VAL A 360 -9.18 -16.87 -7.54
CA VAL A 360 -8.13 -17.81 -7.95
C VAL A 360 -7.07 -17.13 -8.81
N GLU A 361 -7.48 -16.41 -9.86
CA GLU A 361 -6.58 -15.64 -10.73
C GLU A 361 -5.75 -14.63 -9.93
N ALA A 362 -6.36 -14.02 -8.91
CA ALA A 362 -5.70 -13.07 -8.05
C ALA A 362 -4.59 -13.69 -7.20
N VAL A 363 -4.87 -14.83 -6.57
CA VAL A 363 -3.87 -15.55 -5.76
C VAL A 363 -2.72 -16.01 -6.65
N GLU A 364 -3.01 -16.58 -7.82
CA GLU A 364 -1.99 -16.98 -8.79
C GLU A 364 -1.14 -15.80 -9.24
N PHE A 365 -1.75 -14.64 -9.48
CA PHE A 365 -1.04 -13.43 -9.88
C PHE A 365 -0.16 -12.86 -8.75
N CYS A 366 -0.66 -12.82 -7.52
CA CYS A 366 0.15 -12.41 -6.35
C CYS A 366 1.38 -13.31 -6.20
N ARG A 367 1.21 -14.63 -6.33
CA ARG A 367 2.33 -15.59 -6.32
C ARG A 367 3.28 -15.38 -7.50
N PHE A 368 2.77 -15.09 -8.69
CA PHE A 368 3.60 -14.78 -9.85
C PHE A 368 4.51 -13.57 -9.61
N ILE A 369 3.99 -12.48 -9.02
CA ILE A 369 4.79 -11.30 -8.69
C ILE A 369 5.93 -11.65 -7.72
N GLU A 370 5.66 -12.54 -6.77
CA GLU A 370 6.60 -12.91 -5.72
C GLU A 370 7.64 -13.94 -6.16
N THR A 371 7.34 -14.75 -7.15
CA THR A 371 8.25 -15.79 -7.64
C THR A 371 9.03 -15.34 -8.88
N CYS A 372 8.48 -14.44 -9.69
CA CYS A 372 9.14 -13.93 -10.89
C CYS A 372 10.39 -13.11 -10.55
N THR A 373 11.51 -13.42 -11.21
CA THR A 373 12.80 -12.75 -11.02
C THR A 373 12.81 -11.33 -11.60
N LEU A 374 12.08 -11.10 -12.70
CA LEU A 374 12.01 -9.81 -13.38
C LEU A 374 11.29 -8.74 -12.57
N THR A 375 10.29 -9.14 -11.77
CA THR A 375 9.54 -8.25 -10.88
C THR A 375 10.04 -8.30 -9.43
N ALA A 376 11.15 -9.01 -9.18
CA ALA A 376 11.65 -9.26 -7.83
C ALA A 376 11.91 -7.98 -7.03
N LYS A 377 12.38 -6.95 -7.72
CA LYS A 377 12.68 -5.63 -7.16
C LYS A 377 11.48 -4.86 -6.62
N TRP A 378 10.25 -5.26 -6.99
CA TRP A 378 9.01 -4.64 -6.50
C TRP A 378 8.28 -5.48 -5.46
N ARG A 379 8.81 -6.64 -5.06
CA ARG A 379 8.18 -7.53 -4.07
C ARG A 379 7.89 -6.84 -2.74
N TRP A 380 8.77 -5.93 -2.32
CA TRP A 380 8.63 -5.18 -1.08
C TRP A 380 7.27 -4.46 -0.97
N HIS A 381 6.74 -3.97 -2.09
CA HIS A 381 5.48 -3.22 -2.15
C HIS A 381 4.22 -4.11 -2.05
N PHE A 382 4.32 -5.37 -2.47
CA PHE A 382 3.20 -6.31 -2.47
C PHE A 382 3.20 -7.27 -1.27
N ARG A 383 4.34 -7.34 -0.55
CA ARG A 383 4.54 -8.30 0.53
C ARG A 383 3.65 -8.12 1.75
N GLN A 384 3.29 -6.89 2.08
CA GLN A 384 2.52 -6.58 3.29
C GLN A 384 1.09 -6.16 2.96
N SER A 385 0.49 -6.85 2.01
CA SER A 385 -0.85 -6.55 1.52
C SER A 385 -1.89 -7.38 2.27
N SER A 386 -2.74 -6.74 3.07
CA SER A 386 -4.00 -7.28 3.64
C SER A 386 -4.81 -8.12 2.63
N THR A 387 -4.74 -7.80 1.35
CA THR A 387 -5.34 -8.55 0.24
C THR A 387 -5.10 -10.06 0.30
N ARG A 388 -3.95 -10.53 0.80
CA ARG A 388 -3.62 -11.96 0.82
C ARG A 388 -4.57 -12.78 1.68
N TRP A 389 -4.73 -12.40 2.94
CA TRP A 389 -5.59 -13.15 3.85
C TRP A 389 -7.06 -13.03 3.45
N HIS A 390 -7.51 -11.88 2.95
CA HIS A 390 -8.87 -11.73 2.43
C HIS A 390 -9.16 -12.71 1.27
N LEU A 391 -8.24 -12.82 0.31
CA LEU A 391 -8.38 -13.75 -0.82
C LEU A 391 -8.39 -15.20 -0.36
N LEU A 392 -7.49 -15.57 0.57
CA LEU A 392 -7.45 -16.94 1.09
C LEU A 392 -8.69 -17.28 1.92
N THR A 393 -9.14 -16.38 2.79
CA THR A 393 -10.37 -16.56 3.58
C THR A 393 -11.57 -16.78 2.67
N PHE A 394 -11.73 -15.96 1.63
CA PHE A 394 -12.81 -16.10 0.66
C PHE A 394 -12.75 -17.45 -0.07
N LEU A 395 -11.60 -17.80 -0.66
CA LEU A 395 -11.45 -19.05 -1.41
C LEU A 395 -11.63 -20.27 -0.53
N LEU A 396 -11.06 -20.28 0.69
CA LEU A 396 -11.20 -21.40 1.61
C LEU A 396 -12.64 -21.58 2.07
N THR A 397 -13.38 -20.48 2.30
CA THR A 397 -14.81 -20.54 2.63
C THR A 397 -15.60 -21.20 1.50
N GLU A 398 -15.34 -20.82 0.25
CA GLU A 398 -15.98 -21.40 -0.94
C GLU A 398 -15.58 -22.87 -1.16
N LEU A 399 -14.31 -23.23 -0.92
CA LEU A 399 -13.79 -24.59 -1.04
C LEU A 399 -14.45 -25.56 -0.04
N CYS A 400 -14.99 -25.06 1.08
CA CYS A 400 -15.69 -25.89 2.05
C CYS A 400 -17.12 -26.27 1.63
N VAL A 401 -17.69 -25.59 0.62
CA VAL A 401 -19.10 -25.77 0.24
C VAL A 401 -19.30 -26.19 -1.22
N ARG A 402 -18.35 -25.90 -2.10
CA ARG A 402 -18.46 -26.20 -3.53
C ARG A 402 -18.26 -27.69 -3.83
N PRO A 403 -19.04 -28.28 -4.75
CA PRO A 403 -18.85 -29.66 -5.18
C PRO A 403 -17.53 -29.83 -5.95
N PRO A 404 -16.94 -31.04 -5.98
CA PRO A 404 -15.71 -31.31 -6.71
C PRO A 404 -15.82 -30.99 -8.20
N CYS A 405 -14.91 -30.15 -8.71
CA CYS A 405 -14.81 -29.83 -10.14
C CYS A 405 -13.39 -29.30 -10.47
N PRO A 406 -13.00 -29.23 -11.77
CA PRO A 406 -11.67 -28.76 -12.15
C PRO A 406 -11.31 -27.36 -11.62
N SER A 407 -12.30 -26.47 -11.51
CA SER A 407 -12.11 -25.13 -10.95
C SER A 407 -11.79 -25.16 -9.45
N VAL A 408 -12.43 -26.06 -8.69
CA VAL A 408 -12.15 -26.30 -7.27
C VAL A 408 -10.74 -26.88 -7.08
N ASP A 409 -10.30 -27.77 -7.97
CA ASP A 409 -8.94 -28.30 -7.93
C ASP A 409 -7.89 -27.22 -8.21
N ARG A 410 -8.09 -26.38 -9.25
CA ARG A 410 -7.22 -25.24 -9.54
C ARG A 410 -7.12 -24.29 -8.35
N ALA A 411 -8.26 -23.96 -7.73
CA ALA A 411 -8.31 -23.13 -6.54
C ALA A 411 -7.55 -23.77 -5.37
N TRP A 412 -7.75 -25.06 -5.11
CA TRP A 412 -7.04 -25.80 -4.07
C TRP A 412 -5.52 -25.76 -4.28
N PHE A 413 -5.03 -25.97 -5.51
CA PHE A 413 -3.61 -25.89 -5.81
C PHE A 413 -3.05 -24.47 -5.61
N ALA A 414 -3.77 -23.45 -6.06
CA ALA A 414 -3.38 -22.06 -5.90
C ALA A 414 -3.29 -21.66 -4.41
N VAL A 415 -4.33 -21.97 -3.63
CA VAL A 415 -4.43 -21.69 -2.19
C VAL A 415 -3.40 -22.48 -1.40
N SER A 416 -3.24 -23.78 -1.65
CA SER A 416 -2.28 -24.62 -0.92
C SER A 416 -0.85 -24.15 -1.12
N ALA A 417 -0.51 -23.73 -2.33
CA ALA A 417 0.82 -23.23 -2.61
C ALA A 417 1.03 -21.82 -2.02
N ALA A 418 0.04 -20.93 -2.11
CA ALA A 418 0.06 -19.63 -1.45
C ALA A 418 0.24 -19.76 0.07
N TYR A 419 -0.52 -20.66 0.70
CA TYR A 419 -0.48 -20.91 2.15
C TYR A 419 0.89 -21.41 2.63
N ARG A 420 1.62 -22.18 1.81
CA ARG A 420 2.99 -22.62 2.11
C ARG A 420 4.04 -21.53 1.90
N GLU A 421 3.86 -20.72 0.86
CA GLU A 421 4.84 -19.70 0.44
C GLU A 421 4.73 -18.40 1.25
N TRP A 422 3.52 -18.03 1.64
CA TRP A 422 3.24 -16.83 2.44
C TRP A 422 3.41 -17.17 3.91
N ASP A 423 4.66 -17.13 4.36
CA ASP A 423 5.13 -17.43 5.71
C ASP A 423 4.17 -16.90 6.80
N LEU A 424 3.52 -17.83 7.50
CA LEU A 424 2.49 -17.61 8.51
C LEU A 424 3.09 -17.12 9.85
N ALA A 425 4.41 -16.99 9.97
CA ALA A 425 5.10 -16.77 11.24
C ALA A 425 4.93 -15.36 11.83
N VAL A 426 4.38 -14.38 11.09
CA VAL A 426 4.10 -13.01 11.58
C VAL A 426 2.60 -12.77 11.78
N ALA A 427 1.82 -13.85 11.92
CA ALA A 427 0.37 -13.86 11.88
C ALA A 427 -0.31 -13.10 13.04
N GLY A 428 -0.90 -11.94 12.72
CA GLY A 428 -2.04 -11.38 13.46
C GLY A 428 -3.24 -12.35 13.52
N LYS A 429 -4.30 -11.95 14.22
CA LYS A 429 -5.51 -12.77 14.46
C LYS A 429 -6.17 -13.26 13.16
N GLU A 430 -6.02 -12.53 12.07
CA GLU A 430 -6.60 -12.79 10.75
C GLU A 430 -6.07 -14.10 10.14
N TRP A 431 -4.78 -14.36 10.30
CA TRP A 431 -4.13 -15.56 9.76
C TRP A 431 -4.49 -16.83 10.54
N GLN A 432 -4.86 -16.71 11.83
CA GLN A 432 -5.41 -17.84 12.59
C GLN A 432 -6.72 -18.34 11.97
N THR A 433 -7.54 -17.42 11.45
CA THR A 433 -8.77 -17.77 10.72
C THR A 433 -8.45 -18.48 9.42
N VAL A 434 -7.45 -18.02 8.67
CA VAL A 434 -6.99 -18.70 7.45
C VAL A 434 -6.50 -20.12 7.75
N THR A 435 -5.71 -20.32 8.80
CA THR A 435 -5.24 -21.65 9.23
C THR A 435 -6.40 -22.58 9.56
N ALA A 436 -7.37 -22.13 10.37
CA ALA A 436 -8.54 -22.94 10.72
C ALA A 436 -9.39 -23.33 9.50
N LEU A 437 -9.58 -22.40 8.57
CA LEU A 437 -10.28 -22.65 7.31
C LEU A 437 -9.51 -23.62 6.39
N MET A 438 -8.18 -23.53 6.37
CA MET A 438 -7.32 -24.44 5.59
C MET A 438 -7.44 -25.88 6.10
N GLU A 439 -7.43 -26.09 7.42
CA GLU A 439 -7.61 -27.40 8.04
C GLU A 439 -9.00 -27.97 7.75
N HIS A 440 -10.05 -27.15 7.85
CA HIS A 440 -11.41 -27.57 7.57
C HIS A 440 -11.61 -27.96 6.09
N ALA A 441 -11.13 -27.12 5.17
CA ALA A 441 -11.20 -27.39 3.74
C ALA A 441 -10.39 -28.65 3.35
N ALA A 442 -9.23 -28.88 3.99
CA ALA A 442 -8.45 -30.11 3.80
C ALA A 442 -9.22 -31.36 4.24
N SER A 443 -9.90 -31.30 5.39
CA SER A 443 -10.73 -32.41 5.89
C SER A 443 -11.83 -32.77 4.90
N ILE A 444 -12.61 -31.80 4.43
CA ILE A 444 -13.71 -32.01 3.48
C ILE A 444 -13.20 -32.62 2.18
N ARG A 445 -12.08 -32.10 1.68
CA ARG A 445 -11.46 -32.58 0.45
C ARG A 445 -10.99 -34.03 0.58
N ASN A 446 -10.35 -34.40 1.68
CA ASN A 446 -9.89 -35.78 1.91
C ASN A 446 -11.07 -36.76 1.99
N SER A 447 -12.15 -36.41 2.71
CA SER A 447 -13.36 -37.23 2.77
C SER A 447 -14.04 -37.43 1.40
N SER A 448 -13.87 -36.48 0.48
CA SER A 448 -14.42 -36.56 -0.88
C SER A 448 -13.63 -37.50 -1.81
N PHE A 449 -12.40 -37.88 -1.44
CA PHE A 449 -11.57 -38.85 -2.19
C PHE A 449 -11.65 -40.28 -1.64
N GLU A 450 -12.30 -40.48 -0.48
CA GLU A 450 -12.51 -41.80 0.14
C GLU A 450 -13.85 -42.45 -0.28
N LEU A 451 -14.69 -41.71 -1.01
CA LEU A 451 -15.94 -42.16 -1.65
C LEU A 451 -15.71 -42.40 -3.14
#